data_AF-A0A5C7V1T5-F1
#
_entry.id   AF-A0A5C7V1T5-F1
#
_cell.length_a   1.000
_cell.length_b   1.000
_cell.length_c   1.000
_cell.angle_alpha   90.00
_cell.angle_beta   90.00
_cell.angle_gamma   90.00
#
_symmetry.space_group_name_H-M   'P 1'
#
loop_
_entity.id
_entity.type
_entity.pdbx_description
1 polymer ?
#
loop_
_entity_poly.entity_id
_entity_poly.type
_entity_poly.pdbx_seq_one_letter_code
_entity_poly.pdbx_strand_id
1 'polypeptide(L)'
;MGEFELIDRHFKRKPAFARPQTAPKATNSIAQPVVLGIGDDCALLQPAPGMQLAISTDMLVQGRHFFADVDPAALGHKALAVNLSDLAACGAEPLACTLALALSAERVRDDAWLVALAGG
;
A
#
# COMPACT_ATOMS: atom_id res chain seq x y z
N MET A 1 7.03 -5.74 -20.15
CA MET A 1 6.70 -4.47 -19.49
C MET A 1 6.41 -4.79 -18.03
N GLY A 2 7.21 -4.25 -17.11
CA GLY A 2 7.07 -4.49 -15.66
C GLY A 2 6.11 -3.50 -15.00
N GLU A 3 5.75 -3.74 -13.73
CA GLU A 3 4.89 -2.86 -12.94
C GLU A 3 5.47 -1.44 -12.83
N PHE A 4 6.74 -1.31 -12.41
CA PHE A 4 7.40 0.01 -12.30
C PHE A 4 7.39 0.80 -13.61
N GLU A 5 7.48 0.12 -14.74
CA GLU A 5 7.44 0.73 -16.07
C GLU A 5 6.03 1.24 -16.42
N LEU A 6 4.97 0.51 -16.06
CA LEU A 6 3.58 0.95 -16.21
C LEU A 6 3.28 2.14 -15.29
N ILE A 7 3.76 2.08 -14.05
CA ILE A 7 3.64 3.14 -13.05
C ILE A 7 4.28 4.44 -13.57
N ASP A 8 5.53 4.36 -14.00
CA ASP A 8 6.27 5.52 -14.52
C ASP A 8 5.60 6.12 -15.77
N ARG A 9 5.14 5.26 -16.69
CA ARG A 9 4.55 5.69 -17.96
C ARG A 9 3.15 6.29 -17.84
N HIS A 10 2.30 5.76 -16.96
CA HIS A 10 0.87 6.08 -16.96
C HIS A 10 0.36 6.76 -15.69
N PHE A 11 1.03 6.55 -14.55
CA PHE A 11 0.49 6.93 -13.24
C PHE A 11 1.31 8.00 -12.53
N LYS A 12 2.58 8.22 -12.91
CA LYS A 12 3.35 9.41 -12.50
C LYS A 12 2.87 10.65 -13.25
N ARG A 13 1.89 11.38 -12.70
CA ARG A 13 1.57 12.74 -13.15
C ARG A 13 2.50 13.75 -12.47
N LYS A 14 3.06 14.69 -13.25
CA LYS A 14 3.70 15.89 -12.68
C LYS A 14 2.68 16.61 -11.79
N PRO A 15 3.05 17.07 -10.59
CA PRO A 15 2.11 17.75 -9.71
C PRO A 15 1.55 18.97 -10.43
N ALA A 16 0.23 19.02 -10.59
CA ALA A 16 -0.48 20.11 -11.25
C ALA A 16 -0.41 21.45 -10.48
N PHE A 17 0.26 21.47 -9.32
CA PHE A 17 0.41 22.62 -8.43
C PHE A 17 1.87 22.95 -8.15
N ALA A 18 2.74 22.93 -9.17
CA ALA A 18 3.99 23.68 -9.10
C ALA A 18 3.67 25.17 -9.22
N ARG A 19 3.27 25.80 -8.11
CA ARG A 19 3.08 27.26 -8.04
C ARG A 19 4.42 27.94 -8.40
N PRO A 20 4.46 28.92 -9.32
CA PRO A 20 5.68 29.66 -9.62
C PRO A 20 6.27 30.26 -8.34
N GLN A 21 7.57 30.08 -8.13
CA GLN A 21 8.31 30.46 -6.91
C GLN A 21 8.50 31.98 -6.72
N THR A 22 7.63 32.83 -7.26
CA THR A 22 7.83 34.30 -7.30
C THR A 22 6.85 35.12 -6.46
N ALA A 23 6.00 34.49 -5.63
CA ALA A 23 5.07 35.22 -4.75
C ALA A 23 5.52 35.22 -3.28
N PRO A 24 5.34 36.33 -2.53
CA PRO A 24 5.86 36.50 -1.17
C PRO A 24 5.23 35.51 -0.19
N LYS A 25 6.03 35.10 0.81
CA LYS A 25 5.64 34.24 1.94
C LYS A 25 4.46 34.85 2.69
N ALA A 26 3.26 34.38 2.37
CA ALA A 26 2.06 34.58 3.16
C ALA A 26 1.59 33.22 3.70
N THR A 27 1.28 33.24 4.99
CA THR A 27 0.76 32.20 5.88
C THR A 27 -0.26 31.24 5.26
N ASN A 28 -0.18 29.95 5.64
CA ASN A 28 -1.05 28.82 5.26
C ASN A 28 -0.85 28.21 3.85
N SER A 29 0.37 27.80 3.53
CA SER A 29 0.54 26.71 2.56
C SER A 29 0.19 25.39 3.25
N ILE A 30 -0.89 24.72 2.83
CA ILE A 30 -1.09 23.30 3.13
C ILE A 30 0.16 22.60 2.59
N ALA A 31 1.03 22.14 3.51
CA ALA A 31 2.23 21.40 3.17
C ALA A 31 1.81 20.24 2.27
N GLN A 32 2.57 19.99 1.20
CA GLN A 32 2.34 18.86 0.30
C GLN A 32 2.16 17.60 1.16
N PRO A 33 0.97 17.00 1.21
CA PRO A 33 0.68 15.97 2.21
C PRO A 33 1.41 14.65 1.91
N VAL A 34 2.04 14.53 0.73
CA VAL A 34 2.84 13.37 0.30
C VAL A 34 4.30 13.82 0.23
N VAL A 35 5.12 13.29 1.15
CA VAL A 35 6.56 13.61 1.27
C VAL A 35 7.38 12.72 0.33
N LEU A 36 6.92 11.49 0.12
CA LEU A 36 7.51 10.51 -0.79
C LEU A 36 6.37 9.85 -1.57
N GLY A 37 6.41 10.01 -2.89
CA GLY A 37 5.39 9.54 -3.81
C GLY A 37 5.77 8.24 -4.50
N ILE A 38 5.07 7.98 -5.60
CA ILE A 38 5.17 6.79 -6.45
C ILE A 38 6.63 6.42 -6.82
N GLY A 39 7.06 5.21 -6.45
CA GLY A 39 8.36 4.64 -6.85
C GLY A 39 9.28 4.21 -5.71
N ASP A 40 8.81 4.25 -4.46
CA ASP A 40 9.47 3.73 -3.26
C ASP A 40 8.59 2.63 -2.61
N ASP A 41 9.12 1.87 -1.66
CA ASP A 41 8.46 0.69 -1.07
C ASP A 41 7.15 1.05 -0.33
N CYS A 42 7.01 2.30 0.12
CA CYS A 42 5.83 2.81 0.79
C CYS A 42 5.57 4.30 0.44
N ALA A 43 4.30 4.72 0.51
CA ALA A 43 3.95 6.15 0.42
C ALA A 43 4.12 6.82 1.79
N LEU A 44 4.79 7.97 1.85
CA LEU A 44 4.91 8.76 3.09
C LEU A 44 3.99 9.97 3.07
N LEU A 45 3.07 10.02 4.03
CA LEU A 45 2.21 11.16 4.27
C LEU A 45 2.69 12.01 5.45
N GLN A 46 2.42 13.30 5.43
CA GLN A 46 2.68 14.22 6.55
C GLN A 46 1.36 14.79 7.08
N PRO A 47 0.66 14.09 7.99
CA PRO A 47 -0.63 14.54 8.50
C PRO A 47 -0.52 15.78 9.41
N ALA A 48 0.62 15.97 10.07
CA ALA A 48 0.93 17.12 10.90
C ALA A 48 2.44 17.42 10.90
N PRO A 49 2.87 18.63 11.25
CA PRO A 49 4.29 18.96 11.38
C PRO A 49 5.00 18.02 12.36
N GLY A 50 6.15 17.48 11.95
CA GLY A 50 6.93 16.54 12.77
C GLY A 50 6.40 15.10 12.77
N MET A 51 5.32 14.80 12.05
CA MET A 51 4.80 13.43 11.90
C MET A 51 5.00 12.92 10.47
N GLN A 52 5.21 11.60 10.35
CA GLN A 52 5.19 10.88 9.09
C GLN A 52 4.33 9.63 9.24
N LEU A 53 3.50 9.34 8.25
CA LEU A 53 2.70 8.13 8.16
C LEU A 53 3.11 7.37 6.90
N ALA A 54 3.66 6.17 7.08
CA ALA A 54 3.98 5.26 5.98
C ALA A 54 2.78 4.38 5.65
N ILE A 55 2.50 4.20 4.36
CA ILE A 55 1.41 3.36 3.86
C ILE A 55 1.98 2.45 2.78
N SER A 56 1.89 1.13 2.99
CA SER A 56 2.08 0.12 1.94
C SER A 56 0.72 -0.54 1.61
N THR A 57 0.58 -1.05 0.39
CA THR A 57 -0.59 -1.80 -0.06
C THR A 57 -0.18 -2.79 -1.15
N ASP A 58 -0.34 -4.08 -0.84
CA ASP A 58 -0.11 -5.19 -1.76
C ASP A 58 -1.37 -6.01 -2.03
N MET A 59 -1.53 -6.46 -3.28
CA MET A 59 -2.61 -7.37 -3.68
C MET A 59 -2.08 -8.74 -4.09
N LEU A 60 -2.45 -9.78 -3.35
CA LEU A 60 -2.16 -11.17 -3.71
C LEU A 60 -3.25 -11.74 -4.64
N VAL A 61 -2.85 -12.29 -5.78
CA VAL A 61 -3.76 -12.76 -6.84
C VAL A 61 -3.52 -14.24 -7.10
N GLN A 62 -4.58 -15.04 -7.08
CA GLN A 62 -4.51 -16.48 -7.37
C GLN A 62 -3.99 -16.72 -8.80
N GLY A 63 -3.11 -17.72 -8.97
CA GLY A 63 -2.44 -18.02 -10.23
C GLY A 63 -1.26 -17.10 -10.56
N ARG A 64 -1.04 -16.04 -9.76
CA ARG A 64 0.12 -15.14 -9.89
C ARG A 64 1.00 -15.13 -8.65
N HIS A 65 0.40 -14.88 -7.48
CA HIS A 65 1.11 -14.75 -6.20
C HIS A 65 0.97 -15.99 -5.30
N PHE A 66 -0.06 -16.82 -5.54
CA PHE A 66 -0.33 -18.08 -4.86
C PHE A 66 -1.15 -19.03 -5.74
N PHE A 67 -1.17 -20.33 -5.44
CA PHE A 67 -1.96 -21.34 -6.16
C PHE A 67 -3.31 -21.62 -5.50
N ALA A 68 -4.24 -22.23 -6.23
CA ALA A 68 -5.61 -22.46 -5.75
C ALA A 68 -5.69 -23.41 -4.53
N ASP A 69 -4.67 -24.25 -4.35
CA ASP A 69 -4.49 -25.23 -3.27
C ASP A 69 -3.58 -24.73 -2.14
N VAL A 70 -3.28 -23.43 -2.10
CA VAL A 70 -2.48 -22.83 -1.03
C VAL A 70 -3.11 -23.09 0.34
N ASP A 71 -2.26 -23.35 1.34
CA ASP A 71 -2.67 -23.34 2.74
C ASP A 71 -3.23 -21.94 3.09
N PRO A 72 -4.50 -21.84 3.54
CA PRO A 72 -5.12 -20.54 3.78
C PRO A 72 -4.42 -19.76 4.88
N ALA A 73 -3.91 -20.43 5.94
CA ALA A 73 -3.18 -19.76 7.01
C ALA A 73 -1.86 -19.18 6.50
N ALA A 74 -1.13 -19.95 5.68
CA ALA A 74 0.07 -19.44 5.03
C ALA A 74 -0.23 -18.24 4.10
N LEU A 75 -1.38 -18.24 3.43
CA LEU A 75 -1.82 -17.11 2.61
C LEU A 75 -2.14 -15.87 3.44
N GLY A 76 -2.82 -16.01 4.59
CA GLY A 76 -3.11 -14.93 5.53
C GLY A 76 -1.84 -14.27 6.05
N HIS A 77 -0.93 -15.10 6.57
CA HIS A 77 0.39 -14.66 7.03
C HIS A 77 1.14 -13.91 5.92
N LYS A 78 1.18 -14.47 4.71
CA LYS A 78 1.85 -13.83 3.57
C LYS A 78 1.22 -12.49 3.21
N ALA A 79 -0.12 -12.38 3.23
CA ALA A 79 -0.82 -11.13 2.89
C ALA A 79 -0.44 -9.98 3.82
N LEU A 80 -0.27 -10.25 5.11
CA LEU A 80 0.22 -9.24 6.06
C LEU A 80 1.73 -9.03 5.94
N ALA A 81 2.51 -10.12 5.87
CA ALA A 81 3.97 -10.08 5.91
C ALA A 81 4.60 -9.27 4.77
N VAL A 82 4.03 -9.30 3.56
CA VAL A 82 4.57 -8.51 2.43
C VAL A 82 4.47 -7.00 2.71
N ASN A 83 3.30 -6.52 3.15
CA ASN A 83 3.12 -5.12 3.52
C ASN A 83 4.00 -4.71 4.72
N LEU A 84 4.16 -5.59 5.71
CA LEU A 84 5.05 -5.33 6.85
C LEU A 84 6.52 -5.25 6.44
N SER A 85 6.93 -6.03 5.43
CA SER A 85 8.28 -5.97 4.89
C SER A 85 8.59 -4.61 4.28
N ASP A 86 7.67 -4.04 3.51
CA ASP A 86 7.83 -2.70 2.92
C ASP A 86 7.92 -1.61 3.98
N LEU A 87 7.04 -1.68 5.00
CA LEU A 87 7.08 -0.74 6.11
C LEU A 87 8.41 -0.84 6.87
N ALA A 88 8.94 -2.05 7.08
CA ALA A 88 10.23 -2.25 7.71
C ALA A 88 11.38 -1.69 6.86
N ALA A 89 11.33 -1.82 5.53
CA ALA A 89 12.31 -1.23 4.62
C ALA A 89 12.34 0.31 4.71
N CYS A 90 11.17 0.93 4.92
CA CYS A 90 11.03 2.36 5.20
C CYS A 90 11.38 2.77 6.65
N GLY A 91 11.71 1.82 7.54
CA GLY A 91 11.97 2.08 8.96
C GLY A 91 10.72 2.49 9.76
N ALA A 92 9.53 2.18 9.26
CA ALA A 92 8.26 2.51 9.90
C ALA A 92 7.89 1.50 10.99
N GLU A 93 7.26 2.00 12.06
CA GLU A 93 6.62 1.17 13.07
C GLU A 93 5.17 0.85 12.64
N PRO A 94 4.77 -0.44 12.48
CA PRO A 94 3.42 -0.79 12.07
C PRO A 94 2.37 -0.36 13.10
N LEU A 95 1.34 0.37 12.63
CA LEU A 95 0.26 0.88 13.49
C LEU A 95 -1.05 0.10 13.32
N ALA A 96 -1.43 -0.18 12.07
CA ALA A 96 -2.69 -0.83 11.71
C ALA A 96 -2.58 -1.41 10.30
N CYS A 97 -3.54 -2.26 9.92
CA CYS A 97 -3.72 -2.74 8.55
C CYS A 97 -5.17 -2.59 8.10
N THR A 98 -5.36 -2.53 6.78
CA THR A 98 -6.67 -2.67 6.13
C THR A 98 -6.66 -3.96 5.32
N LEU A 99 -7.84 -4.55 5.12
CA LEU A 99 -8.01 -5.78 4.34
C LEU A 99 -9.05 -5.56 3.24
N ALA A 100 -8.68 -5.86 2.00
CA ALA A 100 -9.58 -5.90 0.85
C ALA A 100 -9.55 -7.30 0.24
N LEU A 101 -10.73 -7.93 0.13
CA LEU A 101 -10.88 -9.30 -0.39
C LEU A 101 -11.75 -9.32 -1.65
N ALA A 102 -11.26 -9.99 -2.68
CA ALA A 102 -12.03 -10.35 -3.87
C ALA A 102 -12.08 -11.88 -3.96
N LEU A 103 -13.21 -12.47 -3.55
CA LEU A 103 -13.38 -13.92 -3.41
C LEU A 103 -14.42 -14.46 -4.39
N SER A 104 -14.25 -15.70 -4.84
CA SER A 104 -15.28 -16.40 -5.62
C SER A 104 -16.50 -16.72 -4.75
N ALA A 105 -17.65 -16.95 -5.38
CA ALA A 105 -18.87 -17.31 -4.66
C ALA A 105 -18.72 -18.58 -3.81
N GLU A 106 -17.93 -19.57 -4.28
CA GLU A 106 -17.60 -20.76 -3.49
C GLU A 106 -16.77 -20.41 -2.27
N ARG A 107 -15.75 -19.57 -2.44
CA ARG A 107 -14.83 -19.19 -1.37
C ARG A 107 -15.51 -18.39 -0.27
N VAL A 108 -16.46 -17.53 -0.63
CA VAL A 108 -17.28 -16.77 0.34
C VAL A 108 -18.09 -17.69 1.26
N ARG A 109 -18.42 -18.92 0.82
CA ARG A 109 -19.20 -19.88 1.60
C ARG A 109 -18.35 -20.89 2.38
N ASP A 110 -17.03 -20.82 2.25
CA ASP A 110 -16.09 -21.75 2.87
C ASP A 110 -15.57 -21.17 4.19
N ASP A 111 -16.35 -21.33 5.26
CA ASP A 111 -16.05 -20.75 6.57
C ASP A 111 -14.75 -21.31 7.16
N ALA A 112 -14.47 -22.60 6.96
CA ALA A 112 -13.23 -23.22 7.43
C ALA A 112 -12.00 -22.59 6.77
N TRP A 113 -12.07 -22.32 5.46
CA TRP A 113 -11.00 -21.62 4.75
C TRP A 113 -10.85 -20.17 5.21
N LEU A 114 -11.95 -19.46 5.43
CA LEU A 114 -11.92 -18.06 5.90
C LEU A 114 -11.34 -17.93 7.32
N VAL A 115 -11.70 -18.85 8.21
CA VAL A 115 -11.15 -18.93 9.57
C VAL A 115 -9.65 -19.23 9.51
N ALA A 116 -9.23 -20.18 8.67
CA ALA A 116 -7.81 -20.49 8.49
C ALA A 116 -7.04 -19.30 7.91
N LEU A 117 -7.59 -18.60 6.91
CA LEU A 117 -7.01 -17.38 6.36
C LEU A 117 -6.84 -16.29 7.43
N ALA A 118 -7.87 -16.04 8.23
CA ALA A 118 -7.84 -15.01 9.27
C ALA A 118 -6.92 -15.35 10.44
N GLY A 119 -6.65 -16.64 10.67
CA GLY A 119 -5.79 -17.13 11.74
C GLY A 119 -4.29 -17.12 11.42
N GLY A 120 -3.91 -16.88 10.16
CA GLY A 120 -2.52 -16.77 9.72
C GLY A 120 -2.07 -15.32 9.60
#